data_AF-A0A959USI3-F1
#
_entry.id   AF-A0A959USI3-F1
#
_cell.length_a   1.000
_cell.length_b   1.000
_cell.length_c   1.000
_cell.angle_alpha   90.00
_cell.angle_beta   90.00
_cell.angle_gamma   90.00
#
_symmetry.space_group_name_H-M   'P 1'
#
loop_
_entity.id
_entity.type
_entity.pdbx_description
1 polymer ?
#
loop_
_entity_poly.entity_id
_entity_poly.type
_entity_poly.pdbx_seq_one_letter_code
_entity_poly.pdbx_strand_id
1 'polypeptide(L)'
;MDLKYAQTKDQYYQNSTFTAVDTADVTEFYHVTGGLSVERSSLNRKQHPNAGELLRAEVRWVVGDERTIPGSTRNGPYAVYDARHEWFQAKVTLDKYFLPRGVFRFGLLAEGVFSTMPF
;
A
#
# COMPACT_ATOMS: atom_id res chain seq x y z
N MET A 1 3.98 3.08 -16.23
CA MET A 1 4.25 1.64 -16.02
C MET A 1 5.53 1.51 -15.22
N ASP A 2 5.50 0.76 -14.13
CA ASP A 2 6.67 0.44 -13.32
C ASP A 2 6.71 -1.05 -12.97
N LEU A 3 7.92 -1.59 -12.85
CA LEU A 3 8.19 -2.92 -12.29
C LEU A 3 9.28 -2.75 -11.24
N LYS A 4 9.06 -3.25 -10.04
CA LYS A 4 10.00 -3.11 -8.92
C LYS A 4 10.17 -4.45 -8.22
N TYR A 5 11.38 -4.68 -7.73
CA TYR A 5 11.70 -5.72 -6.77
C TYR A 5 12.07 -5.05 -5.46
N ALA A 6 11.50 -5.52 -4.36
CA ALA A 6 11.70 -4.94 -3.05
C ALA A 6 11.75 -6.02 -1.97
N GLN A 7 12.43 -5.70 -0.88
CA GLN A 7 12.47 -6.49 0.34
C GLN A 7 11.97 -5.62 1.49
N THR A 8 11.03 -6.15 2.26
CA THR A 8 10.60 -5.56 3.53
C THR A 8 11.09 -6.46 4.65
N LYS A 9 11.63 -5.87 5.71
CA LYS A 9 12.11 -6.58 6.88
C LYS A 9 11.52 -5.95 8.11
N ASP A 10 10.76 -6.75 8.84
CA ASP A 10 10.08 -6.37 10.07
C ASP A 10 10.68 -7.16 11.23
N GLN A 11 10.98 -6.45 12.32
CA GLN A 11 11.46 -7.05 13.56
C GLN A 11 10.50 -6.64 14.68
N TYR A 12 9.88 -7.61 15.32
CA TYR A 12 8.82 -7.36 16.31
C TYR A 12 8.86 -8.36 17.46
N TYR A 13 8.16 -8.01 18.54
CA TYR A 13 7.93 -8.88 19.68
C TYR A 13 6.43 -9.14 19.78
N GLN A 14 6.02 -10.41 19.88
CA GLN A 14 4.60 -10.79 19.97
C GLN A 14 3.94 -10.36 21.28
N ASN A 15 4.70 -10.12 22.35
CA ASN A 15 4.21 -9.72 23.66
C ASN A 15 4.95 -8.49 24.18
N SER A 16 4.24 -7.63 24.94
CA SER A 16 4.82 -6.45 25.61
C SER A 16 5.67 -6.79 26.83
N THR A 17 5.57 -8.02 27.34
CA THR A 17 6.42 -8.57 28.41
C THR A 17 7.63 -9.25 27.78
N PHE A 18 8.69 -8.49 27.54
CA PHE A 18 9.96 -9.02 27.03
C PHE A 18 11.08 -8.70 28.02
N THR A 19 12.02 -9.63 28.14
CA THR A 19 13.26 -9.47 28.90
C THR A 19 14.39 -9.10 27.94
N ALA A 20 15.43 -8.41 28.41
CA ALA A 20 16.58 -8.02 27.58
C ALA A 20 17.39 -9.20 26.98
N VAL A 21 17.04 -10.44 27.35
CA VAL A 21 17.63 -11.69 26.84
C VAL A 21 16.81 -12.27 25.66
N ASP A 22 15.61 -11.75 25.41
CA ASP A 22 14.71 -12.28 24.37
C ASP A 22 15.09 -11.78 22.98
N THR A 23 15.11 -12.69 22.00
CA THR A 23 15.39 -12.38 20.59
C THR A 23 14.08 -12.06 19.87
N ALA A 24 14.04 -10.94 19.15
CA ALA A 24 12.88 -10.52 18.34
C ALA A 24 12.56 -11.55 17.23
N ASP A 25 11.27 -11.68 16.91
CA ASP A 25 10.81 -12.34 15.70
C ASP A 25 11.21 -11.50 14.48
N VAL A 26 11.63 -12.14 13.39
CA VAL A 26 12.02 -11.46 12.15
C VAL A 26 11.18 -11.99 10.99
N THR A 27 10.43 -11.10 10.35
CA THR A 27 9.70 -11.39 9.11
C THR A 27 10.36 -10.67 7.95
N GLU A 28 10.76 -11.41 6.92
CA GLU A 28 11.33 -10.90 5.69
C GLU A 28 10.37 -11.20 4.53
N PHE A 29 9.90 -10.16 3.86
CA PHE A 29 8.98 -10.26 2.72
C PHE A 29 9.67 -9.78 1.44
N TYR A 30 10.00 -10.72 0.56
CA TYR A 30 10.60 -10.46 -0.74
C TYR A 30 9.52 -10.44 -1.81
N HIS A 31 9.33 -9.32 -2.48
CA HIS A 31 8.24 -9.17 -3.44
C HIS A 31 8.65 -8.45 -4.71
N VAL A 32 7.98 -8.85 -5.79
CA VAL A 32 7.95 -8.16 -7.07
C VAL A 32 6.60 -7.46 -7.18
N THR A 33 6.62 -6.22 -7.65
CA THR A 33 5.39 -5.47 -7.91
C THR A 33 5.44 -4.78 -9.27
N GLY A 34 4.37 -4.97 -10.04
CA GLY A 34 4.14 -4.30 -11.31
C GLY A 34 2.96 -3.34 -11.20
N GLY A 35 3.12 -2.13 -11.70
CA GLY A 35 2.13 -1.07 -11.65
C GLY A 35 1.87 -0.42 -13.00
N LEU A 36 0.59 -0.13 -13.27
CA LEU A 36 0.14 0.72 -14.36
C LEU A 36 -0.67 1.87 -13.78
N SER A 37 -0.35 3.08 -14.23
CA SER A 37 -1.08 4.29 -13.86
C SER A 37 -1.37 5.09 -15.11
N VAL A 38 -2.61 5.55 -15.22
CA VAL A 38 -3.06 6.49 -16.25
C VAL A 38 -3.70 7.67 -15.55
N GLU A 39 -3.29 8.86 -15.96
CA GLU A 39 -3.76 10.11 -15.38
C GLU A 39 -4.13 11.07 -16.49
N ARG A 40 -5.30 11.70 -16.35
CA ARG A 40 -5.74 12.80 -17.18
C ARG A 40 -6.08 13.96 -16.26
N SER A 41 -5.31 15.03 -16.36
CA SER A 41 -5.52 16.25 -15.58
C SER A 41 -5.76 17.44 -16.50
N SER A 42 -6.83 18.18 -16.23
CA SER A 42 -7.13 19.50 -16.78
C SER A 42 -7.15 20.56 -15.67
N LEU A 43 -6.65 20.21 -14.49
CA LEU A 43 -6.57 21.11 -13.34
C LEU A 43 -5.71 22.31 -13.68
N ASN A 44 -6.19 23.49 -13.30
CA ASN A 44 -5.52 24.73 -13.63
C ASN A 44 -4.29 25.03 -12.75
N ARG A 45 -4.15 24.33 -11.62
CA ARG A 45 -3.04 24.47 -10.67
C ARG A 45 -2.71 23.11 -10.06
N LYS A 46 -1.43 22.91 -9.74
CA LYS A 46 -0.93 21.69 -9.06
C LYS A 46 -1.36 21.62 -7.60
N GLN A 47 -1.41 22.76 -6.92
CA GLN A 47 -1.86 22.88 -5.53
C GLN A 47 -3.09 23.78 -5.48
N HIS A 48 -4.04 23.43 -4.62
CA HIS A 48 -5.35 24.08 -4.51
C HIS A 48 -5.98 24.36 -5.88
N PRO A 49 -6.25 23.29 -6.66
CA PRO A 49 -6.94 23.43 -7.93
C PRO A 49 -8.29 24.08 -7.67
N ASN A 50 -8.69 24.93 -8.61
CA ASN A 50 -9.87 25.75 -8.41
C ASN A 50 -10.78 25.79 -9.65
N ALA A 51 -10.39 25.01 -10.66
CA ALA A 51 -11.08 24.72 -11.90
C ALA A 51 -10.48 23.46 -12.55
N GLY A 52 -11.29 22.73 -13.32
CA GLY A 52 -10.87 21.56 -14.09
C GLY A 52 -11.28 20.23 -13.48
N GLU A 53 -10.70 19.16 -14.00
CA GLU A 53 -10.95 17.79 -13.62
C GLU A 53 -9.64 16.98 -13.63
N LEU A 54 -9.47 16.11 -12.64
CA LEU A 54 -8.43 15.09 -12.54
C LEU A 54 -9.12 13.73 -12.49
N LEU A 55 -8.80 12.86 -13.44
CA LEU A 55 -9.13 11.45 -13.40
C LEU A 55 -7.83 10.65 -13.38
N ARG A 56 -7.65 9.83 -12.35
CA ARG A 56 -6.50 8.96 -12.18
C ARG A 56 -6.97 7.55 -11.92
N ALA A 57 -6.46 6.60 -12.70
CA ALA A 57 -6.70 5.18 -12.50
C ALA A 57 -5.36 4.46 -12.38
N GLU A 58 -5.25 3.63 -11.35
CA GLU A 58 -4.04 2.91 -10.97
C GLU A 58 -4.38 1.46 -10.72
N VAL A 59 -3.52 0.59 -11.21
CA VAL A 59 -3.60 -0.84 -11.02
C VAL A 59 -2.23 -1.34 -10.63
N ARG A 60 -2.17 -2.17 -9.60
CA ARG A 60 -0.94 -2.74 -9.08
C ARG A 60 -1.14 -4.22 -8.77
N TRP A 61 -0.17 -5.02 -9.20
CA TRP A 61 -0.08 -6.44 -8.84
C TRP A 61 1.18 -6.63 -8.01
N VAL A 62 1.04 -7.39 -6.92
CA VAL A 62 2.14 -7.69 -5.99
C VAL A 62 2.17 -9.19 -5.76
N VAL A 63 3.35 -9.77 -5.90
CA VAL A 63 3.59 -11.19 -5.62
C VAL A 63 4.92 -11.32 -4.90
N GLY A 64 4.96 -12.13 -3.85
CA GLY A 64 6.16 -12.30 -3.06
C GLY A 64 6.05 -13.45 -2.07
N ASP A 65 7.20 -13.78 -1.50
CA ASP A 65 7.32 -14.80 -0.48
C ASP A 65 7.69 -14.13 0.83
N GLU A 66 6.93 -14.44 1.87
CA GLU A 66 7.16 -14.05 3.25
C GLU A 66 7.83 -15.21 3.98
N ARG A 67 8.94 -14.89 4.66
CA ARG A 67 9.66 -15.79 5.52
C ARG A 67 9.70 -15.20 6.92
N THR A 68 9.12 -15.91 7.88
CA THR A 68 9.16 -15.54 9.29
C THR A 68 10.04 -16.51 10.06
N ILE A 69 11.10 -15.97 10.66
CA ILE A 69 12.01 -16.66 11.56
C ILE A 69 11.57 -16.34 12.99
N PRO A 70 11.01 -17.31 13.73
CA PRO A 70 10.59 -17.07 15.11
C PRO A 70 11.79 -16.92 16.05
N GLY A 71 11.68 -15.97 16.96
CA GLY A 71 12.59 -15.70 18.08
C GLY A 71 12.31 -16.58 19.30
N SER A 72 12.87 -16.19 20.45
CA SER A 72 12.95 -17.04 21.65
C SER A 72 11.69 -17.08 22.50
N THR A 73 10.67 -16.26 22.20
CA THR A 73 9.48 -16.07 23.06
C THR A 73 8.35 -17.06 22.77
N ARG A 74 8.46 -17.89 21.73
CA ARG A 74 7.41 -18.83 21.31
C ARG A 74 7.72 -20.24 21.81
N ASN A 75 6.93 -20.73 22.79
CA ASN A 75 7.02 -22.12 23.29
C ASN A 75 6.54 -23.12 22.23
N GLY A 76 7.44 -23.69 21.43
CA GLY A 76 7.12 -24.75 20.46
C GLY A 76 8.25 -25.01 19.46
N PRO A 77 8.22 -26.12 18.69
CA PRO A 77 9.26 -26.43 17.71
C PRO A 77 9.37 -25.30 16.68
N TYR A 78 10.57 -24.71 16.58
CA TYR A 78 10.93 -23.59 15.72
C TYR A 78 10.79 -23.94 14.23
N ALA A 79 9.57 -23.94 13.71
CA ALA A 79 9.33 -24.04 12.28
C ALA A 79 9.42 -22.65 11.67
N VAL A 80 10.34 -22.47 10.72
CA VAL A 80 10.34 -21.32 9.81
C VAL A 80 8.98 -21.31 9.10
N TYR A 81 8.29 -20.18 9.17
CA TYR A 81 7.03 -20.01 8.46
C TYR A 81 7.33 -19.37 7.10
N ASP A 82 7.03 -20.10 6.03
CA ASP A 82 7.11 -19.60 4.66
C ASP A 82 5.69 -19.50 4.11
N ALA A 83 5.30 -18.31 3.64
CA ALA A 83 4.00 -18.05 3.04
C ALA A 83 4.16 -17.27 1.73
N ARG A 84 3.43 -17.69 0.71
CA ARG A 84 3.39 -16.97 -0.57
C ARG A 84 2.19 -16.05 -0.60
N HIS A 85 2.44 -14.78 -0.84
CA HIS A 85 1.40 -13.75 -0.94
C HIS A 85 1.30 -13.25 -2.37
N GLU A 86 0.08 -13.17 -2.86
CA GLU A 86 -0.24 -12.57 -4.14
C GLU A 86 -1.52 -11.77 -3.98
N TRP A 87 -1.49 -10.51 -4.44
CA TRP A 87 -2.69 -9.69 -4.45
C TRP A 87 -2.68 -8.64 -5.55
N PHE A 88 -3.88 -8.18 -5.84
CA PHE A 88 -4.16 -7.15 -6.80
C PHE A 88 -4.75 -5.94 -6.09
N GLN A 89 -4.36 -4.75 -6.53
CA GLN A 89 -4.88 -3.47 -6.05
C GLN A 89 -5.30 -2.62 -7.23
N ALA A 90 -6.47 -2.02 -7.13
CA ALA A 90 -6.95 -1.02 -8.07
C ALA A 90 -7.39 0.22 -7.30
N LYS A 91 -7.04 1.40 -7.82
CA LYS A 91 -7.44 2.68 -7.28
C LYS A 91 -7.92 3.59 -8.40
N VAL A 92 -9.06 4.24 -8.18
CA VAL A 92 -9.59 5.26 -9.08
C VAL A 92 -9.84 6.53 -8.25
N THR A 93 -9.37 7.66 -8.76
CA THR A 93 -9.54 8.98 -8.14
C THR A 93 -10.14 9.92 -9.17
N LEU A 94 -11.24 10.57 -8.80
CA LEU A 94 -11.91 11.60 -9.59
C LEU A 94 -12.00 12.86 -8.73
N ASP A 95 -11.36 13.94 -9.17
CA ASP A 95 -11.50 15.28 -8.58
C ASP A 95 -12.04 16.23 -9.64
N LYS A 96 -13.20 16.85 -9.40
CA LYS A 96 -13.90 17.68 -10.39
C LYS A 96 -14.46 18.94 -9.78
N TYR A 97 -14.17 20.10 -10.40
CA TYR A 97 -14.65 21.40 -9.96
C TYR A 97 -15.77 21.91 -10.88
N PHE A 98 -16.99 22.04 -10.35
CA PHE A 98 -18.19 22.40 -11.14
C PHE A 98 -18.44 23.92 -11.21
N LEU A 99 -18.06 24.68 -10.18
CA LEU A 99 -18.23 26.14 -10.13
C LEU A 99 -16.87 26.86 -10.01
N PRO A 100 -16.18 27.12 -11.13
CA PRO A 100 -14.88 27.79 -11.12
C PRO A 100 -14.97 29.33 -11.00
N ARG A 101 -16.16 29.93 -11.10
CA ARG A 101 -16.40 31.39 -11.06
C ARG A 101 -17.23 31.77 -9.84
N GLY A 102 -16.82 32.82 -9.13
CA GLY A 102 -17.48 33.37 -7.94
C GLY A 102 -16.59 33.39 -6.70
N VAL A 103 -17.15 33.85 -5.58
CA VAL A 103 -16.47 33.87 -4.27
C VAL A 103 -16.33 32.46 -3.68
N PHE A 104 -17.32 31.60 -3.96
CA PHE A 104 -17.34 30.20 -3.54
C PHE A 104 -16.96 29.27 -4.69
N ARG A 105 -16.21 28.22 -4.37
CA ARG A 105 -15.81 27.20 -5.32
C ARG A 105 -16.23 25.84 -4.80
N PHE A 106 -16.95 25.09 -5.62
CA PHE A 106 -17.41 23.75 -5.29
C PHE A 106 -16.75 22.73 -6.20
N GLY A 107 -16.30 21.64 -5.59
CA GLY A 107 -15.77 20.48 -6.27
C GLY A 107 -16.21 19.20 -5.58
N LEU A 108 -16.04 18.09 -6.28
CA LEU A 108 -16.30 16.74 -5.80
C LEU A 108 -15.02 15.93 -5.95
N LEU A 109 -14.57 15.36 -4.83
CA LEU A 109 -13.53 14.34 -4.79
C LEU A 109 -14.19 12.99 -4.50
N ALA A 110 -14.00 12.03 -5.40
CA ALA A 110 -14.42 10.65 -5.23
C ALA A 110 -13.18 9.75 -5.37
N GLU A 111 -12.99 8.87 -4.40
CA GLU A 111 -11.92 7.88 -4.41
C GLU A 111 -12.52 6.48 -4.21
N GLY A 112 -12.14 5.55 -5.06
CA GLY A 112 -12.49 4.13 -4.97
C GLY A 112 -11.22 3.29 -4.93
N VAL A 113 -11.11 2.43 -3.93
CA VAL A 113 -9.98 1.51 -3.76
C VAL A 113 -10.50 0.09 -3.61
N PHE A 114 -9.88 -0.84 -4.32
CA PHE A 114 -10.16 -2.26 -4.26
C PHE A 114 -8.85 -3.02 -4.08
N SER A 115 -8.82 -3.99 -3.17
CA SER A 115 -7.67 -4.83 -2.90
C SER A 115 -8.10 -6.27 -2.62
N THR A 116 -7.39 -7.24 -3.18
CA THR A 116 -7.59 -8.67 -2.90
C THR A 116 -6.60 -9.20 -1.87
N MET A 117 -5.88 -8.31 -1.17
CA MET A 117 -4.91 -8.71 -0.17
C MET A 117 -5.59 -9.56 0.92
N PRO A 118 -5.07 -10.76 1.22
CA PRO A 118 -5.60 -11.60 2.30
C PRO A 118 -5.41 -10.89 3.65
N PHE A 119 -6.38 -11.09 4.56
CA PHE A 119 -6.40 -10.55 5.91
C PHE A 119 -5.67 -11.45 6.92
#